data_AF-A0A7I2V5S4-F1
#
_entry.id   AF-A0A7I2V5S4-F1
#
_cell.length_a   1.000
_cell.length_b   1.000
_cell.length_c   1.000
_cell.angle_alpha   90.00
_cell.angle_beta   90.00
_cell.angle_gamma   90.00
#
_symmetry.space_group_name_H-M   'P 1'
#
loop_
_entity.id
_entity.type
_entity.pdbx_description
1 polymer ?
#
loop_
_entity_poly.entity_id
_entity_poly.type
_entity_poly.pdbx_seq_one_letter_code
_entity_poly.pdbx_strand_id
1 'polypeptide(L)'
;MYHDASRWGLTLQTYVQLTMLDRHTRPQVSSVRLMERSIHSARYIFVENLYRSGKMPEVDYVVLSEWFDWILRNMDVSVDLIVYLRTNPETCYQRLKKR
;
A
#
# COMPACT_ATOMS: atom_id res chain seq x y z
N MET A 1 -2.62 13.46 5.52
CA MET A 1 -3.44 12.24 5.65
C MET A 1 -3.99 12.09 7.06
N TYR A 2 -3.18 12.05 8.13
CA TYR A 2 -3.71 11.81 9.48
C TYR A 2 -4.58 12.94 10.05
N HIS A 3 -4.28 14.21 9.74
CA HIS A 3 -5.13 15.35 10.13
C HIS A 3 -6.32 15.59 9.19
N ASP A 4 -6.12 15.32 7.90
CA ASP A 4 -7.12 15.49 6.86
C ASP A 4 -6.91 14.38 5.84
N ALA A 5 -7.75 13.34 5.92
CA ALA A 5 -7.64 12.16 5.08
C ALA A 5 -8.28 12.41 3.71
N SER A 6 -9.35 13.18 3.66
CA SER A 6 -10.08 13.50 2.42
C SER A 6 -9.22 14.35 1.49
N ARG A 7 -8.50 15.35 2.00
CA ARG A 7 -7.62 16.19 1.18
C ARG A 7 -6.36 15.47 0.71
N TRP A 8 -5.76 14.65 1.58
CA TRP A 8 -4.41 14.12 1.36
C TRP A 8 -4.37 12.62 1.04
N GLY A 9 -5.53 11.96 0.99
CA GLY A 9 -5.67 10.53 0.75
C GLY A 9 -5.10 10.15 -0.60
N LEU A 10 -5.61 10.77 -1.68
CA LEU A 10 -5.12 10.55 -3.03
C LEU A 10 -3.62 10.81 -3.15
N THR A 11 -3.16 12.01 -2.81
CA THR A 11 -1.74 12.40 -2.95
C THR A 11 -0.80 11.42 -2.26
N LEU A 12 -1.10 11.03 -1.03
CA LEU A 12 -0.25 10.11 -0.29
C LEU A 12 -0.29 8.71 -0.91
N GLN A 13 -1.48 8.19 -1.25
CA GLN A 13 -1.59 6.83 -1.80
C GLN A 13 -0.95 6.71 -3.18
N THR A 14 -1.02 7.74 -4.02
CA THR A 14 -0.28 7.78 -5.30
C THR A 14 1.23 7.69 -5.07
N TYR A 15 1.77 8.48 -4.13
CA TYR A 15 3.20 8.44 -3.82
C TYR A 15 3.64 7.11 -3.20
N VAL A 16 2.78 6.50 -2.38
CA VAL A 16 3.01 5.14 -1.85
C VAL A 16 3.04 4.10 -2.97
N GLN A 17 2.11 4.15 -3.94
CA GLN A 17 2.16 3.23 -5.09
C GLN A 17 3.45 3.41 -5.91
N LEU A 18 3.86 4.66 -6.19
CA LEU A 18 5.10 4.96 -6.90
C LEU A 18 6.34 4.39 -6.18
N THR A 19 6.47 4.66 -4.88
CA THR A 19 7.63 4.19 -4.10
C THR A 19 7.62 2.68 -3.90
N MET A 20 6.45 2.04 -3.80
CA MET A 20 6.37 0.58 -3.77
C MET A 20 6.73 -0.03 -5.12
N LEU A 21 6.27 0.55 -6.23
CA LEU A 21 6.66 0.12 -7.58
C LEU A 21 8.18 0.18 -7.74
N ASP A 22 8.81 1.30 -7.39
CA ASP A 22 10.28 1.42 -7.42
C ASP A 22 10.97 0.30 -6.62
N ARG A 23 10.46 -0.04 -5.43
CA ARG A 23 11.02 -1.15 -4.63
C ARG A 23 10.86 -2.52 -5.28
N HIS A 24 9.74 -2.75 -5.96
CA HIS A 24 9.50 -3.98 -6.72
C HIS A 24 10.43 -4.09 -7.92
N THR A 25 10.59 -3.00 -8.69
CA THR A 25 11.35 -3.00 -9.95
C THR A 25 12.85 -2.76 -9.79
N ARG A 26 13.34 -2.49 -8.58
CA ARG A 26 14.78 -2.37 -8.33
C ARG A 26 15.51 -3.64 -8.80
N PRO A 27 16.78 -3.55 -9.27
CA PRO A 27 17.58 -4.72 -9.60
C PRO A 27 17.82 -5.62 -8.39
N GLN A 28 17.78 -6.94 -8.59
CA GLN A 28 18.08 -7.90 -7.53
C GLN A 28 19.59 -8.06 -7.37
N VAL A 29 20.08 -7.79 -6.16
CA VAL A 29 21.50 -7.86 -5.80
C VAL A 29 21.85 -9.10 -4.96
N SER A 30 20.85 -9.84 -4.48
CA SER A 30 20.99 -10.96 -3.56
C SER A 30 20.03 -12.09 -3.94
N SER A 31 20.26 -13.31 -3.46
CA SER A 31 19.37 -14.45 -3.75
C SER A 31 17.95 -14.26 -3.24
N VAL A 32 17.78 -13.46 -2.17
CA VAL A 32 16.49 -13.13 -1.57
C VAL A 32 16.40 -11.62 -1.39
N ARG A 33 15.26 -11.04 -1.80
CA ARG A 33 14.88 -9.67 -1.48
C ARG A 33 13.74 -9.68 -0.48
N LEU A 34 13.98 -9.11 0.71
CA LEU A 34 12.93 -8.83 1.66
C LEU A 34 12.37 -7.42 1.42
N MET A 35 11.05 -7.31 1.33
CA MET A 35 10.35 -6.04 1.22
C MET A 35 9.43 -5.84 2.42
N GLU A 36 9.46 -4.64 3.00
CA GLU A 36 8.46 -4.25 3.97
C GLU A 36 7.19 -3.84 3.23
N ARG A 37 6.16 -4.70 3.34
CA ARG A 37 4.91 -4.60 2.59
C ARG A 37 5.12 -4.75 1.08
N SER A 38 4.06 -4.48 0.31
CA SER A 38 4.03 -4.60 -1.14
C SER A 38 3.03 -3.61 -1.75
N ILE A 39 3.11 -3.43 -3.07
CA ILE A 39 2.12 -2.64 -3.81
C ILE A 39 0.69 -3.20 -3.63
N HIS A 40 0.54 -4.52 -3.48
CA HIS A 40 -0.75 -5.15 -3.18
C HIS A 40 -1.35 -4.63 -1.86
N SER A 41 -0.54 -4.50 -0.81
CA SER A 41 -1.03 -3.97 0.46
C SER A 41 -1.42 -2.49 0.38
N ALA A 42 -0.75 -1.70 -0.47
CA ALA A 42 -1.13 -0.31 -0.71
C ALA A 42 -2.56 -0.24 -1.28
N ARG A 43 -2.87 -1.07 -2.29
CA ARG A 43 -4.19 -1.10 -2.92
C ARG A 43 -5.28 -1.78 -2.08
N TYR A 44 -5.04 -3.00 -1.61
CA TYR A 44 -6.08 -3.84 -1.00
C TYR A 44 -6.30 -3.59 0.49
N ILE A 45 -5.33 -2.95 1.18
CA ILE A 45 -5.47 -2.61 2.59
C ILE A 45 -5.71 -1.12 2.76
N PHE A 46 -4.79 -0.27 2.29
CA PHE A 46 -4.84 1.16 2.62
C PHE A 46 -5.84 1.95 1.77
N VAL A 47 -5.76 1.83 0.44
CA VAL A 47 -6.72 2.49 -0.48
C VAL A 47 -8.13 1.96 -0.23
N GLU A 48 -8.28 0.64 -0.13
CA GLU A 48 -9.57 0.00 0.18
C GLU A 48 -10.17 0.50 1.50
N ASN A 49 -9.37 0.59 2.57
CA ASN A 49 -9.84 1.08 3.86
C ASN A 49 -10.22 2.57 3.81
N LEU A 50 -9.46 3.41 3.08
CA LEU A 50 -9.79 4.82 2.93
C LEU A 50 -11.14 5.00 2.21
N TYR A 51 -11.39 4.21 1.16
CA TYR A 51 -12.65 4.22 0.44
C TYR A 51 -13.82 3.73 1.32
N ARG A 52 -13.69 2.54 1.92
CA ARG A 52 -14.73 1.97 2.78
C ARG A 52 -15.04 2.79 4.04
N SER A 53 -14.08 3.58 4.52
CA SER A 53 -14.28 4.49 5.66
C SER A 53 -14.86 5.86 5.27
N GLY A 54 -15.21 6.07 3.99
CA GLY A 54 -15.75 7.34 3.49
C GLY A 54 -14.74 8.49 3.46
N LYS A 55 -13.44 8.18 3.58
CA LYS A 55 -12.35 9.16 3.61
C LYS A 55 -11.70 9.37 2.25
N MET A 56 -12.15 8.66 1.23
CA MET A 56 -11.68 8.78 -0.15
C MET A 56 -12.88 8.85 -1.08
N PRO A 57 -13.02 9.93 -1.87
CA PRO A 57 -14.00 10.01 -2.93
C PRO A 57 -13.90 8.85 -3.91
N GLU A 58 -15.03 8.46 -4.51
CA GLU A 58 -15.07 7.36 -5.49
C GLU A 58 -14.14 7.61 -6.68
N VAL A 59 -14.07 8.83 -7.19
CA VAL A 59 -13.18 9.21 -8.29
C VAL A 59 -11.71 8.92 -7.96
N ASP A 60 -11.26 9.27 -6.75
CA ASP A 60 -9.88 9.03 -6.31
C ASP A 60 -9.58 7.53 -6.20
N TYR A 61 -10.54 6.77 -5.69
CA TYR A 61 -10.45 5.32 -5.56
C TYR A 61 -10.36 4.62 -6.93
N VAL A 62 -11.18 5.04 -7.89
CA VAL A 62 -11.16 4.52 -9.27
C VAL A 62 -9.82 4.84 -9.92
N VAL A 63 -9.36 6.08 -9.86
CA VAL A 63 -8.05 6.49 -10.43
C VAL A 63 -6.90 5.67 -9.84
N LEU A 64 -6.85 5.50 -8.53
CA LEU A 64 -5.81 4.69 -7.87
C LEU A 64 -5.91 3.19 -8.22
N SER A 65 -7.11 2.70 -8.52
CA SER A 65 -7.34 1.31 -8.95
C SER A 65 -6.87 1.09 -10.38
N GLU A 66 -7.22 1.99 -11.30
CA GLU A 66 -6.77 1.90 -12.69
C GLU A 66 -5.25 2.00 -12.82
N TRP A 67 -4.61 2.89 -12.03
CA TRP A 67 -3.15 2.94 -11.94
C TRP A 67 -2.56 1.62 -11.46
N PHE A 68 -3.13 1.03 -10.40
CA PHE A 68 -2.69 -0.25 -9.89
C PHE A 68 -2.85 -1.37 -10.93
N ASP A 69 -3.99 -1.45 -11.63
CA ASP A 69 -4.27 -2.44 -12.67
C ASP A 69 -3.36 -2.25 -13.89
N TRP A 70 -3.01 -1.01 -14.22
CA TRP A 70 -2.01 -0.74 -15.23
C TRP A 70 -0.63 -1.26 -14.78
N ILE A 71 -0.23 -1.01 -13.54
CA ILE A 71 1.05 -1.49 -13.00
C ILE A 71 1.12 -3.02 -13.06
N LEU A 72 0.08 -3.72 -12.59
CA LEU A 72 0.04 -5.19 -12.60
C LEU A 72 0.18 -5.78 -14.01
N ARG A 73 -0.34 -5.09 -15.04
CA ARG A 73 -0.28 -5.55 -16.43
C ARG A 73 1.04 -5.25 -17.13
N ASN A 74 1.72 -4.18 -16.73
CA ASN A 74 2.85 -3.64 -17.49
C ASN A 74 4.21 -3.79 -16.79
N MET A 75 4.23 -4.05 -15.49
CA MET A 75 5.45 -4.10 -14.68
C MET A 75 5.56 -5.43 -13.94
N ASP A 76 6.79 -5.93 -13.76
CA ASP A 76 7.03 -7.09 -12.91
C ASP A 76 7.04 -6.66 -11.43
N VAL A 77 5.90 -6.92 -10.79
CA VAL A 77 5.68 -6.73 -9.35
C VAL A 77 5.29 -8.04 -8.66
N SER A 78 5.72 -9.17 -9.25
CA SER A 78 5.45 -10.50 -8.72
C SER A 78 6.15 -10.73 -7.37
N VAL A 79 5.56 -11.59 -6.54
CA VAL A 79 6.10 -11.94 -5.21
C VAL A 79 5.99 -13.44 -5.02
N ASP A 80 7.11 -14.09 -4.69
CA ASP A 80 7.18 -15.54 -4.52
C ASP A 80 6.56 -16.02 -3.20
N LEU A 81 6.69 -15.22 -2.14
CA LEU A 81 6.26 -15.57 -0.78
C LEU A 81 5.77 -14.35 0.00
N ILE A 82 4.65 -14.51 0.70
CA ILE A 82 4.11 -13.49 1.62
C ILE A 82 4.24 -13.98 3.06
N VAL A 83 4.99 -13.22 3.87
CA VAL A 83 5.07 -13.44 5.32
C VAL A 83 4.05 -12.54 6.03
N TYR A 84 2.99 -13.13 6.58
CA TYR A 84 1.96 -12.40 7.31
C TYR A 84 2.24 -12.36 8.82
N LEU A 85 2.68 -11.19 9.30
CA LEU A 85 2.88 -10.93 10.72
C LEU A 85 1.53 -10.67 11.42
N ARG A 86 0.86 -11.76 11.81
CA ARG A 86 -0.46 -11.70 12.46
C ARG A 86 -0.35 -11.32 13.93
N THR A 87 -1.20 -10.38 14.36
CA THR A 87 -1.43 -10.06 15.77
C THR A 87 -2.82 -9.45 15.94
N ASN A 88 -3.28 -9.29 17.19
CA ASN A 88 -4.59 -8.68 17.47
C ASN A 88 -4.51 -7.13 17.43
N PRO A 89 -5.63 -6.44 17.13
CA PRO A 89 -5.68 -4.98 17.08
C PRO A 89 -5.23 -4.31 18.39
N GLU A 90 -5.54 -4.92 19.54
CA GLU A 90 -5.20 -4.40 20.86
C GLU A 90 -3.68 -4.34 21.05
N THR A 91 -2.97 -5.40 20.67
CA THR A 91 -1.50 -5.45 20.72
C THR A 91 -0.90 -4.44 19.74
N CYS A 92 -1.44 -4.31 18.54
CA CYS A 92 -1.03 -3.27 17.59
C CYS A 92 -1.14 -1.87 18.21
N TYR A 93 -2.28 -1.57 18.84
CA TYR A 93 -2.53 -0.28 19.48
C TYR A 93 -1.58 -0.01 20.67
N GLN A 94 -1.33 -1.01 21.52
CA GLN A 94 -0.37 -0.88 22.62
C GLN A 94 1.06 -0.65 22.12
N ARG A 95 1.47 -1.31 21.04
CA ARG A 95 2.78 -1.08 20.40
C ARG A 95 2.87 0.31 19.77
N LEU A 96 1.78 0.79 19.17
CA LEU A 96 1.71 2.14 18.58
C LEU A 96 1.92 3.22 19.65
N LYS A 97 1.33 3.07 20.84
CA LYS A 97 1.49 4.04 21.95
C LYS A 97 2.91 4.13 22.52
N LYS A 98 3.71 3.07 22.35
CA LYS A 98 5.09 3.00 22.89
C LYS A 98 6.13 3.54 21.91
N ARG A 99 5.76 3.75 20.64
CA ARG A 99 6.62 4.33 19.59
C ARG A 99 6.42 5.82 19.54
#